data_AF-A0A168LBX9-F1
#
_entry.id   AF-A0A168LBX9-F1
#
_cell.length_a   1.000
_cell.length_b   1.000
_cell.length_c   1.000
_cell.angle_alpha   90.00
_cell.angle_beta   90.00
_cell.angle_gamma   90.00
#
_symmetry.space_group_name_H-M   'P 1'
#
loop_
_entity.id
_entity.type
_entity.pdbx_description
1 polymer ?
#
loop_
_entity_poly.entity_id
_entity_poly.type
_entity_poly.pdbx_seq_one_letter_code
_entity_poly.pdbx_strand_id
1 'polypeptide(L)'
;MAGFPTYGRFCYLARAALNPPTSLCKKLFPAIGEWHDRLAAKELSPNDPIQPTVAENSFVQVTMMFRKTFIQDSVLMVELQPCYPIWQHTIFSDPVYLSFKRQVHILA
;
A
#
# COMPACT_ATOMS: atom_id res chain seq x y z
N MET A 1 15.57 8.77 -14.05
CA MET A 1 14.57 8.71 -12.97
C MET A 1 13.39 7.87 -13.43
N ALA A 2 13.16 6.70 -12.83
CA ALA A 2 11.97 5.84 -12.98
C ALA A 2 11.35 5.68 -14.40
N GLY A 3 12.13 5.85 -15.47
CA GLY A 3 11.65 5.80 -16.86
C GLY A 3 10.84 7.02 -17.36
N PHE A 4 10.70 8.10 -16.56
CA PHE A 4 9.94 9.29 -16.98
C PHE A 4 10.81 10.30 -17.76
N PRO A 5 10.25 11.02 -18.76
CA PRO A 5 10.95 12.10 -19.44
C PRO A 5 11.35 13.21 -18.47
N THR A 6 12.53 13.80 -18.67
CA THR A 6 13.00 14.96 -17.88
C THR A 6 12.20 16.23 -18.13
N TYR A 7 11.54 16.31 -19.29
CA TYR A 7 10.69 17.43 -19.71
C TYR A 7 9.22 17.03 -19.65
N GLY A 8 8.61 17.06 -18.47
CA GLY A 8 7.16 16.88 -18.38
C GLY A 8 6.67 16.58 -16.97
N ARG A 9 5.61 17.29 -16.57
CA ARG A 9 4.82 17.04 -15.34
C ARG A 9 4.03 15.72 -15.37
N PHE A 10 4.32 14.82 -16.31
CA PHE A 10 3.59 13.57 -16.49
C PHE A 10 4.25 12.45 -15.66
N CYS A 11 4.19 12.60 -14.34
CA CYS A 11 4.57 11.54 -13.38
C CYS A 11 3.37 10.67 -12.98
N TYR A 12 2.25 10.75 -13.72
CA TYR A 12 0.99 10.13 -13.33
C TYR A 12 0.70 8.90 -14.18
N LEU A 13 0.73 7.72 -13.56
CA LEU A 13 0.14 6.53 -14.14
C LEU A 13 -1.39 6.68 -14.04
N ALA A 14 -2.14 6.45 -15.12
CA ALA A 14 -3.62 6.52 -15.12
C ALA A 14 -4.25 5.65 -14.00
N ARG A 15 -3.54 4.60 -13.56
CA ARG A 15 -3.87 3.75 -12.42
C ARG A 15 -3.97 4.49 -11.07
N ALA A 16 -3.35 5.65 -10.93
CA ALA A 16 -3.46 6.50 -9.74
C ALA A 16 -4.78 7.28 -9.65
N ALA A 17 -5.67 7.16 -10.64
CA ALA A 17 -6.98 7.83 -10.65
C ALA A 17 -7.89 7.37 -9.51
N LEU A 18 -7.74 6.12 -9.06
CA LEU A 18 -8.52 5.56 -7.96
C LEU A 18 -7.63 5.17 -6.79
N ASN A 19 -7.92 5.77 -5.63
CA ASN A 19 -7.31 5.37 -4.37
C ASN A 19 -8.00 4.11 -3.84
N PRO A 20 -7.26 3.07 -3.41
CA PRO A 20 -7.86 1.91 -2.78
C PRO A 20 -8.53 2.28 -1.44
N PRO A 21 -9.62 1.59 -1.05
CA PRO A 21 -10.28 1.82 0.23
C PRO A 21 -9.30 1.72 1.41
N THR A 22 -9.37 2.65 2.35
CA THR A 22 -8.47 2.65 3.52
C THR A 22 -8.64 1.38 4.37
N SER A 23 -9.87 0.87 4.48
CA SER A 23 -10.16 -0.40 5.16
C SER A 23 -9.42 -1.59 4.53
N LEU A 24 -9.28 -1.60 3.21
CA LEU A 24 -8.52 -2.61 2.48
C LEU A 24 -7.01 -2.43 2.68
N CYS A 25 -6.50 -1.19 2.60
CA CYS A 25 -5.08 -0.89 2.85
C CYS A 25 -4.63 -1.32 4.26
N LYS A 26 -5.48 -1.14 5.27
CA LYS A 26 -5.20 -1.54 6.66
C LYS A 26 -5.05 -3.05 6.84
N LYS A 27 -5.60 -3.88 5.93
CA LYS A 27 -5.44 -5.35 5.96
C LYS A 27 -4.03 -5.80 5.58
N LEU A 28 -3.27 -4.98 4.85
CA LEU A 28 -1.84 -5.21 4.61
C LEU A 28 -1.02 -4.75 5.81
N PHE A 29 -0.11 -5.60 6.29
CA PHE A 29 0.80 -5.29 7.41
C PHE A 29 0.08 -4.68 8.64
N PRO A 30 -1.00 -5.27 9.16
CA PRO A 30 -1.98 -4.60 10.04
C PRO A 30 -1.35 -3.81 11.21
N ALA A 31 -0.30 -4.36 11.83
CA ALA A 31 0.43 -3.75 12.95
C ALA A 31 1.01 -2.35 12.65
N ILE A 32 1.31 -2.00 11.39
CA ILE A 32 1.89 -0.70 11.03
C ILE A 32 0.97 0.48 11.41
N GLY A 33 -0.35 0.27 11.48
CA GLY A 33 -1.27 1.32 11.97
C GLY A 33 -1.04 1.63 13.45
N GLU A 34 -1.04 0.59 14.27
CA GLU A 34 -0.76 0.70 15.71
C GLU A 34 0.64 1.27 15.98
N TRP A 35 1.65 0.80 15.25
CA TRP A 35 3.03 1.27 15.42
C TRP A 35 3.17 2.75 15.08
N HIS A 36 2.50 3.22 14.03
CA HIS A 36 2.46 4.64 13.69
C HIS A 36 1.88 5.49 14.84
N ASP A 37 0.75 5.06 15.41
CA ASP A 37 0.07 5.80 16.47
C ASP A 37 0.90 5.80 17.76
N ARG A 38 1.52 4.68 18.13
CA ARG A 38 2.41 4.56 19.29
C ARG A 38 3.67 5.40 19.16
N LEU A 39 4.30 5.40 17.98
CA LEU A 39 5.46 6.25 17.68
C LEU A 39 5.10 7.74 17.77
N ALA A 40 3.93 8.13 17.26
CA ALA A 40 3.45 9.50 17.32
C ALA A 40 3.14 9.95 18.76
N ALA A 41 2.54 9.07 19.57
CA ALA A 41 2.22 9.31 20.97
C ALA A 41 3.45 9.29 21.90
N LYS A 42 4.60 8.75 21.43
CA LYS A 42 5.78 8.45 22.25
C LYS A 42 5.48 7.53 23.43
N GLU A 43 4.43 6.72 23.32
CA GLU A 43 4.00 5.74 24.33
C GLU A 43 4.72 4.41 24.10
N LEU A 44 6.03 4.41 24.30
CA LEU A 44 6.87 3.22 24.15
C LEU A 44 7.49 2.82 25.48
N SER A 45 7.27 1.57 25.86
CA SER A 45 7.93 0.89 26.98
C SER A 45 9.37 0.56 26.60
N PRO A 46 10.33 0.55 27.55
CA PRO A 46 11.72 0.15 27.28
C PRO A 46 11.86 -1.26 26.67
N ASN A 47 10.87 -2.13 26.85
CA ASN A 47 10.83 -3.49 26.31
C ASN A 47 10.02 -3.62 25.01
N ASP A 48 9.56 -2.51 24.43
CA ASP A 48 8.80 -2.56 23.19
C ASP A 48 9.67 -2.95 21.99
N PRO A 49 9.11 -3.72 21.04
CA PRO A 49 9.83 -4.16 19.85
C PRO A 49 10.05 -3.03 18.82
N ILE A 50 9.45 -1.86 19.04
CA ILE A 50 9.55 -0.66 18.20
C ILE A 50 10.18 0.46 19.01
N GLN A 51 11.24 1.07 18.48
CA GLN A 51 11.91 2.22 19.08
C GLN A 51 11.55 3.52 18.35
N PRO A 52 11.64 4.68 19.02
CA PRO A 52 11.31 5.97 18.41
C PRO A 52 12.49 6.54 17.60
N THR A 53 13.14 5.72 16.76
CA THR A 53 14.25 6.18 15.92
C THR A 53 13.75 6.81 14.61
N VAL A 54 14.59 7.64 13.98
CA VAL A 54 14.27 8.22 12.65
C VAL A 54 14.03 7.13 11.61
N ALA A 55 14.79 6.03 11.68
CA ALA A 55 14.67 4.92 10.74
C ALA A 55 13.34 4.19 10.88
N GLU A 56 12.91 3.84 12.10
CA GLU A 56 11.64 3.15 12.34
C GLU A 56 10.44 4.03 11.98
N ASN A 57 10.48 5.31 12.34
CA ASN A 57 9.45 6.27 11.94
C ASN A 57 9.31 6.34 10.40
N SER A 58 10.44 6.44 9.70
CA SER A 58 10.46 6.48 8.23
C SER A 58 9.98 5.17 7.62
N PHE A 59 10.39 4.03 8.18
CA PHE A 59 9.98 2.70 7.72
C PHE A 59 8.47 2.49 7.84
N VAL A 60 7.89 2.88 8.98
CA VAL A 60 6.44 2.83 9.22
C VAL A 60 5.68 3.70 8.22
N GLN A 61 6.14 4.94 7.97
CA GLN A 61 5.52 5.85 6.99
C GLN A 61 5.62 5.31 5.56
N VAL A 62 6.80 4.84 5.14
CA VAL A 62 6.99 4.25 3.81
C VAL A 62 6.11 3.02 3.64
N THR A 63 5.97 2.18 4.68
CA THR A 63 5.09 1.02 4.63
C THR A 63 3.61 1.43 4.54
N MET A 64 3.19 2.50 5.22
CA MET A 64 1.85 3.06 5.06
C MET A 64 1.56 3.52 3.63
N MET A 65 2.52 4.18 2.98
CA MET A 65 2.39 4.58 1.57
C MET A 65 2.40 3.35 0.65
N PHE A 66 3.30 2.40 0.92
CA PHE A 66 3.43 1.16 0.17
C PHE A 66 2.12 0.38 0.14
N ARG A 67 1.38 0.29 1.25
CA ARG A 67 0.06 -0.37 1.29
C ARG A 67 -0.89 0.13 0.20
N LYS A 68 -0.92 1.45 -0.03
CA LYS A 68 -1.79 2.07 -1.04
C LYS A 68 -1.31 1.73 -2.44
N THR A 69 -0.05 2.01 -2.74
CA THR A 69 0.53 1.77 -4.07
C THR A 69 0.50 0.29 -4.44
N PHE A 70 0.77 -0.60 -3.49
CA PHE A 70 0.74 -2.04 -3.69
C PHE A 70 -0.67 -2.54 -4.06
N ILE A 71 -1.71 -2.16 -3.32
CA ILE A 71 -3.09 -2.55 -3.69
C ILE A 71 -3.49 -1.95 -5.04
N GLN A 72 -3.17 -0.68 -5.26
CA GLN A 72 -3.51 0.00 -6.50
C GLN A 72 -2.91 -0.70 -7.72
N ASP A 73 -1.60 -1.00 -7.68
CA ASP A 73 -0.90 -1.64 -8.79
C ASP A 73 -1.15 -3.15 -8.89
N SER A 74 -1.55 -3.80 -7.79
CA SER A 74 -1.86 -5.24 -7.79
C SER A 74 -2.99 -5.61 -8.76
N VAL A 75 -3.92 -4.68 -9.03
CA VAL A 75 -5.01 -4.88 -9.99
C VAL A 75 -4.49 -5.19 -11.39
N LEU A 76 -3.43 -4.51 -11.83
CA LEU A 76 -2.79 -4.80 -13.11
C LEU A 76 -1.82 -5.99 -12.99
N MET A 77 -1.05 -6.04 -11.91
CA MET A 77 -0.02 -7.06 -11.73
C MET A 77 -0.59 -8.49 -11.68
N VAL A 78 -1.80 -8.68 -11.14
CA VAL A 78 -2.47 -9.99 -11.15
C VAL A 78 -2.83 -10.46 -12.57
N GLU A 79 -2.97 -9.54 -13.53
CA GLU A 79 -3.31 -9.86 -14.92
C GLU A 79 -2.06 -10.07 -15.78
N LEU A 80 -1.06 -9.22 -15.58
CA LEU A 80 0.22 -9.36 -16.26
C LEU A 80 0.98 -10.60 -15.81
N GLN A 81 0.82 -10.99 -14.53
CA GLN A 81 1.62 -12.04 -13.91
C GLN A 81 0.78 -12.93 -12.96
N PRO A 82 -0.23 -13.65 -13.48
CA PRO A 82 -1.19 -14.40 -12.65
C PRO A 82 -0.56 -15.53 -11.82
N CYS A 83 0.62 -16.02 -12.20
CA CYS A 83 1.27 -17.16 -11.55
C CYS A 83 2.08 -16.80 -10.29
N TYR A 84 2.12 -15.53 -9.87
CA TYR A 84 2.89 -15.16 -8.67
C TYR A 84 2.22 -15.66 -7.40
N PRO A 85 2.96 -16.30 -6.46
CA PRO A 85 2.41 -16.84 -5.22
C PRO A 85 1.69 -15.80 -4.36
N ILE A 86 2.09 -14.54 -4.45
CA ILE A 86 1.51 -13.45 -3.66
C ILE A 86 -0.01 -13.30 -3.89
N TRP A 87 -0.52 -13.62 -5.09
CA TRP A 87 -1.94 -13.51 -5.42
C TRP A 87 -2.83 -14.54 -4.73
N GLN A 88 -2.24 -15.60 -4.15
CA GLN A 88 -2.97 -16.59 -3.35
C GLN A 88 -3.34 -16.06 -1.95
N HIS A 89 -2.81 -14.89 -1.57
CA HIS A 89 -3.15 -14.27 -0.30
C HIS A 89 -4.63 -13.86 -0.27
N THR A 90 -5.30 -14.10 0.86
CA THR A 90 -6.75 -13.91 1.04
C THR A 90 -7.25 -12.50 0.74
N ILE A 91 -6.38 -11.49 0.89
CA ILE A 91 -6.68 -10.09 0.56
C ILE A 91 -7.12 -9.90 -0.91
N PHE A 92 -6.62 -10.73 -1.83
CA PHE A 92 -6.97 -10.64 -3.25
C PHE A 92 -8.29 -11.33 -3.59
N SER A 93 -8.84 -12.11 -2.66
CA SER A 93 -10.19 -12.67 -2.71
C SER A 93 -11.20 -11.86 -1.87
N ASP A 94 -10.74 -10.78 -1.22
CA ASP A 94 -11.58 -9.95 -0.37
C ASP A 94 -12.68 -9.25 -1.20
N PRO A 95 -13.95 -9.25 -0.77
CA PRO A 95 -15.03 -8.60 -1.50
C PRO A 95 -14.75 -7.10 -1.79
N VAL A 96 -14.06 -6.42 -0.88
CA VAL A 96 -13.68 -5.00 -1.05
C VAL A 96 -12.61 -4.87 -2.13
N TYR A 97 -11.64 -5.79 -2.18
CA TYR A 97 -10.65 -5.82 -3.26
C TYR A 97 -11.29 -6.13 -4.61
N LEU A 98 -12.16 -7.13 -4.69
CA LEU A 98 -12.86 -7.49 -5.93
C LEU A 98 -13.73 -6.34 -6.47
N SER A 99 -14.39 -5.61 -5.56
CA SER A 99 -15.14 -4.39 -5.91
C SER A 99 -14.23 -3.29 -6.43
N PHE A 100 -13.10 -3.03 -5.75
CA PHE A 100 -12.11 -2.05 -6.18
C PHE A 100 -11.49 -2.41 -7.54
N LYS A 101 -11.09 -3.67 -7.75
CA LYS A 101 -10.58 -4.18 -9.02
C LYS A 101 -11.55 -3.89 -10.17
N ARG A 102 -12.85 -4.15 -9.96
CA ARG A 102 -13.89 -3.85 -10.95
C ARG A 102 -14.00 -2.37 -11.28
N GLN A 103 -13.87 -1.48 -10.29
CA GLN A 103 -13.92 -0.03 -10.51
C GLN A 103 -12.75 0.46 -11.37
N VAL A 104 -11.54 -0.06 -11.13
CA VAL A 104 -10.37 0.26 -11.95
C VAL A 104 -10.58 -0.14 -13.40
N HIS A 105 -11.21 -1.30 -13.66
CA HIS A 105 -11.53 -1.76 -15.02
C HIS A 105 -12.60 -0.92 -15.73
N ILE A 106 -13.48 -0.23 -15.00
CA ILE A 106 -14.50 0.64 -15.60
C ILE A 106 -13.87 1.95 -16.11
N LEU A 107 -12.76 2.39 -15.52
CA LEU A 107 -12.12 3.67 -15.81
C LEU A 107 -10.86 3.57 -16.69
N ALA A 108 -10.43 2.35 -17.03
CA ALA A 108 -9.27 2.08 -17.89
C ALA A 108 -9.72 1.85 -19.34
#